data_AF-A0A2S5MVE6-F1
#
_entry.id   AF-A0A2S5MVE6-F1
#
_cell.length_a   1.000
_cell.length_b   1.000
_cell.length_c   1.000
_cell.angle_alpha   90.00
_cell.angle_beta   90.00
_cell.angle_gamma   90.00
#
_symmetry.space_group_name_H-M   'P 1'
#
loop_
_entity.id
_entity.type
_entity.pdbx_description
1 polymer ?
#
loop_
_entity_poly.entity_id
_entity_poly.type
_entity_poly.pdbx_seq_one_letter_code
_entity_poly.pdbx_strand_id
1 'polypeptide(L)'
;MSMMPIELDEAKKHMSRLIGQRLSHVWKGYGAAIFLELGDLQPRGRNPCGAYSIHLDGDWRIESSKQVVAGSSNSNHCIEDAIKQLQGLEISDIILTDPPIELCIVFGDGKKLRTMSALSGDPQWAVKLAEAQYLKARDGALTIDDGKHSLSTGETDTADMMHAVETARRWGTPESSINQGCCERCASFIYLDASFSFLDFGVCTDATSPFDGKVTNVANVCSKFRAA
;
A
#
# COMPACT_ATOMS: atom_id res chain seq x y z
N MET A 1 -7.46 16.87 22.48
CA MET A 1 -8.83 17.17 21.99
C MET A 1 -9.37 15.87 21.42
N SER A 2 -10.67 15.60 21.62
CA SER A 2 -11.27 14.27 21.47
C SER A 2 -11.39 13.86 20.01
N MET A 3 -10.95 12.63 19.67
CA MET A 3 -11.51 11.92 18.51
C MET A 3 -13.02 11.84 18.72
N MET A 4 -13.80 12.26 17.73
CA MET A 4 -15.26 12.20 17.79
C MET A 4 -15.74 11.09 16.87
N PRO A 5 -16.48 10.09 17.37
CA PRO A 5 -17.16 9.13 16.51
C PRO A 5 -18.12 9.82 15.56
N ILE A 6 -18.23 9.33 14.33
CA ILE A 6 -19.21 9.82 13.35
C ILE A 6 -19.90 8.65 12.65
N GLU A 7 -21.10 8.91 12.13
CA GLU A 7 -21.87 7.93 11.37
C GLU A 7 -21.44 7.85 9.90
N LEU A 8 -21.71 6.71 9.25
CA LEU A 8 -21.34 6.45 7.86
C LEU A 8 -21.86 7.52 6.88
N ASP A 9 -23.09 7.99 7.06
CA ASP A 9 -23.68 9.01 6.19
C ASP A 9 -23.04 10.40 6.37
N GLU A 10 -22.52 10.69 7.57
CA GLU A 10 -21.73 11.89 7.81
C GLU A 10 -20.36 11.78 7.15
N ALA A 11 -19.69 10.62 7.29
CA ALA A 11 -18.44 10.33 6.60
C ALA A 11 -18.58 10.49 5.08
N LYS A 12 -19.64 9.95 4.48
CA LYS A 12 -19.93 10.10 3.03
C LYS A 12 -20.05 11.56 2.59
N LYS A 13 -20.68 12.43 3.41
CA LYS A 13 -20.79 13.87 3.12
C LYS A 13 -19.43 14.58 3.15
N HIS A 14 -18.52 14.16 4.03
CA HIS A 14 -17.15 14.68 4.01
C HIS A 14 -16.39 14.20 2.78
N MET A 15 -16.51 12.91 2.46
CA MET A 15 -15.82 12.27 1.34
C MET A 15 -16.28 12.77 -0.04
N SER A 16 -17.53 13.22 -0.19
CA SER A 16 -18.04 13.73 -1.47
C SER A 16 -17.27 14.94 -1.99
N ARG A 17 -16.54 15.66 -1.13
CA ARG A 17 -15.68 16.81 -1.51
C ARG A 17 -14.47 16.40 -2.34
N LEU A 18 -14.08 15.12 -2.29
CA LEU A 18 -12.96 14.57 -3.04
C LEU A 18 -13.37 14.18 -4.47
N ILE A 19 -14.67 14.04 -4.75
CA ILE A 19 -15.17 13.75 -6.11
C ILE A 19 -14.85 14.95 -7.01
N GLY A 20 -14.35 14.67 -8.21
CA GLY A 20 -13.85 15.65 -9.17
C GLY A 20 -12.43 16.16 -8.87
N GLN A 21 -11.80 15.75 -7.75
CA GLN A 21 -10.41 16.09 -7.49
C GLN A 21 -9.48 15.20 -8.32
N ARG A 22 -8.40 15.81 -8.83
CA ARG A 22 -7.33 15.10 -9.53
C ARG A 22 -6.28 14.61 -8.54
N LEU A 23 -5.83 13.37 -8.72
CA LEU A 23 -4.69 12.79 -8.00
C LEU A 23 -3.39 13.42 -8.51
N SER A 24 -2.90 14.43 -7.80
CA SER A 24 -1.72 15.20 -8.21
C SER A 24 -0.42 14.46 -7.94
N HIS A 25 -0.38 13.71 -6.84
CA HIS A 25 0.78 12.90 -6.49
C HIS A 25 0.36 11.66 -5.73
N VAL A 26 1.14 10.59 -5.89
CA VAL A 26 0.93 9.32 -5.20
C VAL A 26 2.28 8.72 -4.87
N TRP A 27 2.41 8.17 -3.67
CA TRP A 27 3.68 7.61 -3.22
C TRP A 27 3.46 6.48 -2.23
N LYS A 28 4.42 5.55 -2.23
CA LYS A 28 4.48 4.43 -1.30
C LYS A 28 5.21 4.87 -0.04
N GLY A 29 4.56 4.67 1.11
CA GLY A 29 5.19 4.79 2.41
C GLY A 29 5.86 3.50 2.85
N TYR A 30 5.90 3.30 4.16
CA TYR A 30 6.46 2.11 4.77
C TYR A 30 5.46 0.95 4.77
N GLY A 31 5.97 -0.28 4.62
CA GLY A 31 5.13 -1.47 4.58
C GLY A 31 4.13 -1.41 3.42
N ALA A 32 2.85 -1.59 3.75
CA ALA A 32 1.73 -1.50 2.81
C ALA A 32 1.21 -0.06 2.62
N ALA A 33 1.68 0.93 3.40
CA ALA A 33 1.11 2.26 3.38
C ALA A 33 1.27 2.94 2.01
N ILE A 34 0.20 3.55 1.51
CA ILE A 34 0.22 4.41 0.33
C ILE A 34 -0.51 5.72 0.59
N PHE A 35 -0.05 6.77 -0.07
CA PHE A 35 -0.53 8.14 0.11
C PHE A 35 -0.94 8.72 -1.23
N LEU A 36 -2.13 9.31 -1.26
CA LEU A 36 -2.74 9.92 -2.44
C LEU A 36 -2.99 11.40 -2.15
N GLU A 37 -2.25 12.28 -2.82
CA GLU A 37 -2.31 13.73 -2.63
C GLU A 37 -3.13 14.38 -3.74
N LEU A 38 -4.17 15.11 -3.36
CA LEU A 38 -5.18 15.66 -4.26
C LEU A 38 -5.12 17.20 -4.29
N GLY A 39 -5.36 17.75 -5.48
CA GLY A 39 -5.38 19.20 -5.70
C GLY A 39 -3.99 19.83 -5.70
N ASP A 40 -3.90 21.11 -5.32
CA ASP A 40 -2.64 21.85 -5.35
C ASP A 40 -1.64 21.31 -4.33
N LEU A 41 -0.42 21.04 -4.80
CA LEU A 41 0.65 20.47 -4.00
C LEU A 41 1.44 21.56 -3.28
N GLN A 42 1.60 21.41 -1.98
CA GLN A 42 2.48 22.22 -1.15
C GLN A 42 3.74 21.43 -0.78
N PRO A 43 4.95 22.02 -0.84
CA PRO A 43 6.17 21.35 -0.41
C PRO A 43 6.10 20.92 1.07
N ARG A 44 6.44 19.66 1.37
CA ARG A 44 6.46 19.14 2.75
C ARG A 44 7.51 18.03 2.93
N GLY A 45 8.69 18.37 3.43
CA GLY A 45 9.76 17.36 3.58
C GLY A 45 10.11 16.71 2.23
N ARG A 46 10.13 15.37 2.17
CA ARG A 46 10.45 14.64 0.94
C ARG A 46 9.29 14.54 -0.06
N ASN A 47 8.04 14.45 0.43
CA ASN A 47 6.86 14.26 -0.41
C ASN A 47 5.90 15.44 -0.24
N PRO A 48 5.43 16.06 -1.33
CA PRO A 48 4.49 17.18 -1.23
C PRO A 48 3.18 16.72 -0.59
N CYS A 49 2.41 17.68 -0.05
CA CYS A 49 1.10 17.44 0.51
C CYS A 49 0.04 18.23 -0.26
N GLY A 50 -1.06 17.58 -0.62
CA GLY A 50 -2.20 18.19 -1.28
C GLY A 50 -3.12 18.95 -0.32
N ALA A 51 -4.10 19.64 -0.91
CA ALA A 51 -5.23 20.21 -0.19
C ALA A 51 -6.02 19.12 0.55
N TYR A 52 -6.17 17.96 -0.10
CA TYR A 52 -6.65 16.72 0.50
C TYR A 52 -5.58 15.64 0.38
N SER A 53 -5.57 14.71 1.33
CA SER A 53 -4.65 13.56 1.31
C SER A 53 -5.40 12.32 1.80
N ILE A 54 -5.28 11.21 1.07
CA ILE A 54 -5.80 9.92 1.50
C ILE A 54 -4.61 9.04 1.85
N HIS A 55 -4.62 8.51 3.05
CA HIS A 55 -3.64 7.57 3.57
C HIS A 55 -4.33 6.22 3.77
N LEU A 56 -3.82 5.20 3.08
CA LEU A 56 -4.29 3.83 3.28
C LEU A 56 -3.22 3.07 4.07
N ASP A 57 -3.66 2.37 5.10
CA ASP A 57 -2.82 1.52 5.93
C ASP A 57 -3.37 0.08 5.91
N GLY A 58 -2.48 -0.91 5.92
CA GLY A 58 -2.85 -2.31 5.73
C GLY A 58 -3.20 -2.67 4.27
N ASP A 59 -4.19 -3.57 4.10
CA ASP A 59 -4.42 -4.20 2.80
C ASP A 59 -5.23 -3.34 1.84
N TRP A 60 -4.76 -3.28 0.61
CA TRP A 60 -5.46 -2.61 -0.48
C TRP A 60 -5.17 -3.29 -1.81
N ARG A 61 -6.03 -3.04 -2.79
CA ARG A 61 -5.82 -3.47 -4.17
C ARG A 61 -6.33 -2.46 -5.18
N ILE A 62 -5.63 -2.38 -6.30
CA ILE A 62 -6.05 -1.67 -7.50
C ILE A 62 -6.74 -2.67 -8.41
N GLU A 63 -7.96 -2.36 -8.83
CA GLU A 63 -8.78 -3.17 -9.71
C GLU A 63 -8.98 -2.44 -11.04
N SER A 64 -8.93 -3.19 -12.12
CA SER A 64 -9.50 -2.80 -13.41
C SER A 64 -10.92 -3.34 -13.53
N SER A 65 -11.58 -3.11 -14.67
CA SER A 65 -12.90 -3.70 -14.95
C SER A 65 -12.91 -5.23 -15.00
N LYS A 66 -11.76 -5.89 -15.14
CA LYS A 66 -11.67 -7.35 -15.36
C LYS A 66 -10.84 -8.11 -14.34
N GLN A 67 -9.91 -7.46 -13.65
CA GLN A 67 -8.93 -8.14 -12.80
C GLN A 67 -8.32 -7.19 -11.77
N VAL A 68 -7.72 -7.78 -10.73
CA VAL A 68 -6.78 -7.09 -9.83
C VAL A 68 -5.50 -6.77 -10.61
N VAL A 69 -5.07 -5.52 -10.53
CA VAL A 69 -3.85 -5.00 -11.18
C VAL A 69 -2.64 -5.13 -10.26
N ALA A 70 -2.80 -4.73 -8.99
CA ALA A 70 -1.80 -4.83 -7.94
C ALA A 70 -2.46 -4.70 -6.57
N GLY A 71 -1.74 -5.01 -5.49
CA GLY A 71 -2.15 -4.79 -4.11
C GLY A 71 -0.97 -4.65 -3.15
N SER A 72 -1.30 -4.43 -1.88
CA SER A 72 -0.38 -4.21 -0.76
C SER A 72 0.72 -5.27 -0.61
N SER A 73 0.43 -6.53 -0.99
CA SER A 73 1.34 -7.67 -0.86
C SER A 73 2.22 -7.91 -2.10
N ASN A 74 2.13 -7.10 -3.15
CA ASN A 74 3.05 -7.21 -4.28
C ASN A 74 4.44 -6.65 -3.93
N SER A 75 5.42 -6.95 -4.79
CA SER A 75 6.77 -6.38 -4.69
C SER A 75 6.75 -4.85 -4.78
N ASN A 76 7.76 -4.20 -4.20
CA ASN A 76 7.85 -2.74 -4.16
C ASN A 76 7.77 -2.09 -5.56
N HIS A 77 8.44 -2.68 -6.55
CA HIS A 77 8.44 -2.17 -7.92
C HIS A 77 7.05 -2.28 -8.57
N CYS A 78 6.36 -3.41 -8.40
CA CYS A 78 5.00 -3.60 -8.91
C CYS A 78 4.02 -2.60 -8.27
N ILE A 79 4.15 -2.38 -6.96
CA ILE A 79 3.33 -1.39 -6.25
C ILE A 79 3.60 0.02 -6.81
N GLU A 80 4.86 0.43 -6.90
CA GLU A 80 5.21 1.77 -7.39
C GLU A 80 4.72 2.01 -8.82
N ASP A 81 4.90 1.04 -9.72
CA ASP A 81 4.44 1.16 -11.10
C ASP A 81 2.92 1.18 -11.20
N ALA A 82 2.22 0.43 -10.35
CA ALA A 82 0.75 0.40 -10.32
C ALA A 82 0.16 1.70 -9.76
N ILE A 83 0.67 2.21 -8.63
CA ILE A 83 0.14 3.44 -8.04
C ILE A 83 0.44 4.66 -8.92
N LYS A 84 1.61 4.71 -9.58
CA LYS A 84 1.94 5.80 -10.54
C LYS A 84 0.94 5.92 -11.68
N GLN A 85 0.30 4.81 -12.11
CA GLN A 85 -0.75 4.85 -13.14
C GLN A 85 -2.03 5.57 -12.69
N LEU A 86 -2.23 5.73 -11.38
CA LEU A 86 -3.36 6.50 -10.84
C LEU A 86 -3.08 8.01 -10.90
N GLN A 87 -1.81 8.42 -10.96
CA GLN A 87 -1.45 9.83 -10.93
C GLN A 87 -2.01 10.56 -12.16
N GLY A 88 -2.61 11.71 -11.91
CA GLY A 88 -3.30 12.52 -12.90
C GLY A 88 -4.73 12.09 -13.16
N LEU A 89 -5.22 10.96 -12.64
CA LEU A 89 -6.63 10.58 -12.77
C LEU A 89 -7.51 11.42 -11.83
N GLU A 90 -8.75 11.65 -12.27
CA GLU A 90 -9.79 12.28 -11.47
C GLU A 90 -10.54 11.23 -10.65
N ILE A 91 -10.91 11.56 -9.41
CA ILE A 91 -11.83 10.72 -8.62
C ILE A 91 -13.25 10.93 -9.14
N SER A 92 -13.84 9.91 -9.73
CA SER A 92 -15.21 9.94 -10.23
C SER A 92 -16.24 9.58 -9.16
N ASP A 93 -15.86 8.74 -8.19
CA ASP A 93 -16.75 8.29 -7.13
C ASP A 93 -15.98 7.80 -5.89
N ILE A 94 -16.62 7.81 -4.74
CA ILE A 94 -16.12 7.25 -3.49
C ILE A 94 -17.21 6.44 -2.81
N ILE A 95 -16.92 5.18 -2.57
CA ILE A 95 -17.82 4.22 -1.96
C ILE A 95 -17.26 3.83 -0.60
N LEU A 96 -18.08 4.04 0.45
CA LEU A 96 -17.83 3.51 1.79
C LEU A 96 -18.82 2.36 2.05
N THR A 97 -18.30 1.19 2.43
CA THR A 97 -19.12 0.06 2.90
C THR A 97 -19.14 0.00 4.42
N ASP A 98 -20.10 -0.72 4.99
CA ASP A 98 -20.20 -0.94 6.43
C ASP A 98 -21.01 -2.21 6.72
N PRO A 99 -20.56 -3.12 7.62
CA PRO A 99 -19.19 -3.53 7.98
C PRO A 99 -18.61 -4.65 7.07
N PRO A 100 -17.26 -4.76 6.90
CA PRO A 100 -16.23 -3.85 7.42
C PRO A 100 -16.23 -2.49 6.68
N ILE A 101 -15.62 -1.48 7.32
CA ILE A 101 -15.58 -0.11 6.81
C ILE A 101 -14.49 0.04 5.73
N GLU A 102 -14.78 -0.46 4.53
CA GLU A 102 -13.90 -0.33 3.38
C GLU A 102 -14.12 1.00 2.65
N LEU A 103 -13.01 1.60 2.22
CA LEU A 103 -12.95 2.70 1.28
C LEU A 103 -12.65 2.17 -0.12
N CYS A 104 -13.48 2.53 -1.10
CA CYS A 104 -13.25 2.29 -2.52
C CYS A 104 -13.31 3.60 -3.29
N ILE A 105 -12.17 4.00 -3.86
CA ILE A 105 -12.03 5.18 -4.73
C ILE A 105 -12.17 4.71 -6.16
N VAL A 106 -13.08 5.31 -6.92
CA VAL A 106 -13.25 5.06 -8.35
C VAL A 106 -12.64 6.21 -9.12
N PHE A 107 -11.78 5.90 -10.07
CA PHE A 107 -11.12 6.89 -10.94
C PHE A 107 -11.85 7.03 -12.27
N GLY A 108 -11.67 8.17 -12.93
CA GLY A 108 -12.35 8.52 -14.19
C GLY A 108 -12.06 7.57 -15.36
N ASP A 109 -11.02 6.74 -15.28
CA ASP A 109 -10.73 5.69 -16.28
C ASP A 109 -11.33 4.32 -15.92
N GLY A 110 -12.13 4.26 -14.85
CA GLY A 110 -12.80 3.06 -14.36
C GLY A 110 -11.96 2.18 -13.43
N LYS A 111 -10.69 2.52 -13.16
CA LYS A 111 -9.91 1.83 -12.12
C LYS A 111 -10.51 2.07 -10.74
N LYS A 112 -10.30 1.13 -9.82
CA LYS A 112 -10.71 1.25 -8.43
C LYS A 112 -9.52 1.00 -7.51
N LEU A 113 -9.37 1.82 -6.48
CA LEU A 113 -8.47 1.54 -5.36
C LEU A 113 -9.34 1.22 -4.14
N ARG A 114 -9.23 0.01 -3.61
CA ARG A 114 -10.05 -0.50 -2.52
C ARG A 114 -9.18 -0.91 -1.33
N THR A 115 -9.54 -0.47 -0.13
CA THR A 115 -9.04 -1.04 1.13
C THR A 115 -9.77 -2.33 1.46
N MET A 116 -9.10 -3.28 2.08
CA MET A 116 -9.68 -4.54 2.51
C MET A 116 -8.89 -5.08 3.72
N SER A 117 -9.27 -6.25 4.21
CA SER A 117 -8.48 -7.05 5.15
C SER A 117 -8.28 -8.43 4.52
N ALA A 118 -7.04 -8.80 4.22
CA ALA A 118 -6.74 -10.06 3.53
C ALA A 118 -6.71 -11.26 4.48
N LEU A 119 -6.40 -11.02 5.75
CA LEU A 119 -6.22 -12.07 6.77
C LEU A 119 -7.16 -11.89 7.97
N SER A 120 -7.04 -10.78 8.69
CA SER A 120 -7.79 -10.52 9.92
C SER A 120 -7.73 -9.04 10.30
N GLY A 121 -8.72 -8.58 11.08
CA GLY A 121 -8.83 -7.19 11.51
C GLY A 121 -9.60 -6.33 10.51
N ASP A 122 -9.76 -5.05 10.84
CA ASP A 122 -10.50 -4.09 10.01
C ASP A 122 -9.57 -3.27 9.11
N PRO A 123 -9.99 -2.91 7.88
CA PRO A 123 -9.25 -1.99 7.03
C PRO A 123 -9.02 -0.65 7.76
N GLN A 124 -7.82 -0.07 7.59
CA GLN A 124 -7.47 1.21 8.21
C GLN A 124 -7.14 2.25 7.15
N TRP A 125 -7.73 3.42 7.29
CA TRP A 125 -7.46 4.53 6.38
C TRP A 125 -7.75 5.87 7.05
N ALA A 126 -7.11 6.92 6.53
CA ALA A 126 -7.31 8.29 6.98
C ALA A 126 -7.39 9.23 5.80
N VAL A 127 -8.24 10.25 5.90
CA VAL A 127 -8.42 11.28 4.88
C VAL A 127 -8.28 12.65 5.52
N LYS A 128 -7.26 13.39 5.10
CA LYS A 128 -7.10 14.81 5.40
C LYS A 128 -8.09 15.61 4.56
N LEU A 129 -8.92 16.40 5.23
CA LEU A 129 -9.88 17.32 4.64
C LEU A 129 -9.32 18.75 4.58
N ALA A 130 -9.96 19.64 3.81
CA ALA A 130 -9.49 21.01 3.52
C ALA A 130 -9.23 21.90 4.76
N GLU A 131 -9.81 21.58 5.92
CA GLU A 131 -9.66 22.32 7.19
C GLU A 131 -8.63 21.67 8.13
N ALA A 132 -7.73 20.83 7.60
CA ALA A 132 -6.79 20.01 8.37
C ALA A 132 -7.47 19.01 9.34
N GLN A 133 -8.78 18.78 9.18
CA GLN A 133 -9.48 17.70 9.85
C GLN A 133 -9.10 16.35 9.23
N TYR A 134 -9.11 15.29 10.03
CA TYR A 134 -8.86 13.93 9.57
C TYR A 134 -10.06 13.05 9.85
N LEU A 135 -10.64 12.51 8.79
CA LEU A 135 -11.60 11.41 8.86
C LEU A 135 -10.83 10.09 8.85
N LYS A 136 -11.08 9.21 9.81
CA LYS A 136 -10.33 7.94 9.97
C LYS A 136 -11.29 6.78 10.14
N ALA A 137 -10.98 5.65 9.50
CA ALA A 137 -11.53 4.35 9.86
C ALA A 137 -10.43 3.53 10.56
N ARG A 138 -10.72 3.05 11.76
CA ARG A 138 -9.81 2.23 12.58
C ARG A 138 -10.60 1.38 13.56
N ASP A 139 -10.18 0.13 13.76
CA ASP A 139 -10.79 -0.81 14.71
C ASP A 139 -12.33 -0.89 14.54
N GLY A 140 -12.79 -0.91 13.27
CA GLY A 140 -14.20 -0.99 12.92
C GLY A 140 -15.02 0.29 13.16
N ALA A 141 -14.39 1.42 13.47
CA ALA A 141 -15.08 2.67 13.78
C ALA A 141 -14.64 3.85 12.90
N LEU A 142 -15.57 4.76 12.61
CA LEU A 142 -15.32 6.04 11.95
C LEU A 142 -15.16 7.15 12.99
N THR A 143 -14.11 7.96 12.84
CA THR A 143 -13.84 9.11 13.72
C THR A 143 -13.38 10.32 12.92
N ILE A 144 -13.59 11.51 13.46
CA ILE A 144 -13.04 12.77 12.96
C ILE A 144 -12.25 13.50 14.05
N ASP A 145 -11.10 14.07 13.70
CA ASP A 145 -10.28 14.90 14.60
C ASP A 145 -9.63 16.10 13.87
N ASP A 146 -9.01 17.00 14.64
CA ASP A 146 -8.43 18.27 14.16
C ASP A 146 -6.95 18.16 13.71
N GLY A 147 -6.43 16.94 13.54
CA GLY A 147 -5.09 16.71 13.00
C GLY A 147 -3.93 17.10 13.90
N LYS A 148 -4.19 17.55 15.13
CA LYS A 148 -3.13 17.84 16.13
C LYS A 148 -2.47 16.58 16.67
N HIS A 149 -3.08 15.42 16.43
CA HIS A 149 -2.47 14.12 16.66
C HIS A 149 -1.88 13.60 15.36
N SER A 150 -0.57 13.38 15.35
CA SER A 150 0.14 12.76 14.22
C SER A 150 -0.57 11.50 13.77
N LEU A 151 -0.65 11.28 12.45
CA LEU A 151 -0.79 9.94 11.88
C LEU A 151 0.51 9.18 12.20
N SER A 152 0.74 8.84 13.47
CA SER A 152 1.87 8.01 13.83
C SER A 152 1.55 6.61 13.34
N THR A 153 2.21 6.19 12.26
CA THR A 153 2.72 4.81 12.20
C THR A 153 3.32 4.52 13.57
N GLY A 154 2.89 3.47 14.25
CA GLY A 154 3.27 3.24 15.64
C GLY A 154 4.80 3.24 15.79
N GLU A 155 5.32 3.66 16.95
CA GLU A 155 6.76 3.57 17.24
C GLU A 155 7.30 2.14 17.03
N THR A 156 6.44 1.13 17.23
CA THR A 156 6.67 -0.28 16.93
C THR A 156 6.94 -0.55 15.45
N ASP A 157 6.18 0.05 14.54
CA ASP A 157 6.34 -0.17 13.09
C ASP A 157 7.71 0.36 12.62
N THR A 158 8.22 1.40 13.28
CA THR A 158 9.53 1.97 12.95
C THR A 158 10.67 1.04 13.34
N ALA A 159 10.60 0.39 14.50
CA ALA A 159 11.63 -0.55 14.95
C ALA A 159 11.67 -1.82 14.10
N ASP A 160 10.49 -2.42 13.84
CA ASP A 160 10.36 -3.62 13.00
C ASP A 160 10.81 -3.34 11.56
N MET A 161 10.48 -2.16 11.04
CA MET A 161 10.98 -1.69 9.75
C MET A 161 12.51 -1.57 9.73
N MET A 162 13.11 -0.90 10.72
CA MET A 162 14.57 -0.74 10.77
C MET A 162 15.27 -2.10 10.84
N HIS A 163 14.69 -3.05 11.59
CA HIS A 163 15.16 -4.42 11.63
C HIS A 163 15.07 -5.10 10.26
N ALA A 164 13.94 -4.99 9.56
CA ALA A 164 13.75 -5.58 8.23
C ALA A 164 14.71 -4.98 7.19
N VAL A 165 14.92 -3.66 7.21
CA VAL A 165 15.85 -2.97 6.30
C VAL A 165 17.29 -3.42 6.55
N GLU A 166 17.75 -3.42 7.81
CA GLU A 166 19.12 -3.83 8.13
C GLU A 166 19.34 -5.31 7.82
N THR A 167 18.33 -6.16 8.06
CA THR A 167 18.41 -7.58 7.74
C THR A 167 18.45 -7.80 6.23
N ALA A 168 17.62 -7.13 5.44
CA ALA A 168 17.65 -7.19 3.98
C ALA A 168 19.01 -6.74 3.42
N ARG A 169 19.59 -5.66 3.97
CA ARG A 169 20.94 -5.19 3.61
C ARG A 169 22.00 -6.27 3.86
N ARG A 170 21.86 -7.00 4.96
CA ARG A 170 22.78 -8.05 5.40
C ARG A 170 22.62 -9.36 4.62
N TRP A 171 21.41 -9.67 4.17
CA TRP A 171 21.11 -10.81 3.29
C TRP A 171 21.56 -10.58 1.84
N GLY A 172 21.74 -9.32 1.44
CA GLY A 172 22.41 -8.92 0.20
C GLY A 172 21.46 -8.63 -0.96
N THR A 173 22.02 -7.97 -1.98
CA THR A 173 21.34 -7.65 -3.24
C THR A 173 21.62 -8.71 -4.31
N PRO A 174 20.64 -9.03 -5.18
CA PRO A 174 20.80 -10.03 -6.23
C PRO A 174 21.98 -9.81 -7.17
N GLU A 175 22.68 -10.89 -7.50
CA GLU A 175 23.67 -10.88 -8.59
C GLU A 175 22.96 -11.14 -9.92
N SER A 176 22.98 -10.16 -10.83
CA SER A 176 22.44 -10.29 -12.18
C SER A 176 23.51 -10.80 -13.15
N SER A 177 23.68 -12.13 -13.22
CA SER A 177 24.65 -12.72 -14.15
C SER A 177 24.05 -13.72 -15.16
N ILE A 178 22.75 -13.99 -15.09
CA ILE A 178 22.11 -15.02 -15.93
C ILE A 178 20.76 -14.51 -16.48
N ASN A 179 20.61 -14.47 -17.81
CA ASN A 179 19.39 -14.06 -18.53
C ASN A 179 18.24 -15.09 -18.48
N GLN A 180 18.13 -15.92 -17.43
CA GLN A 180 17.17 -17.03 -17.37
C GLN A 180 15.87 -16.70 -16.60
N GLY A 181 15.64 -15.45 -16.18
CA GLY A 181 14.52 -15.08 -15.31
C GLY A 181 14.91 -15.04 -13.82
N CYS A 182 13.99 -14.61 -12.96
CA CYS A 182 14.23 -14.34 -11.53
C CYS A 182 13.32 -15.17 -10.61
N CYS A 183 13.70 -15.27 -9.34
CA CYS A 183 13.03 -16.08 -8.33
C CYS A 183 11.52 -15.81 -8.20
N GLU A 184 11.04 -14.57 -8.30
CA GLU A 184 9.59 -14.24 -8.28
C GLU A 184 8.76 -14.99 -9.33
N ARG A 185 9.37 -15.42 -10.43
CA ARG A 185 8.71 -16.13 -11.54
C ARG A 185 9.08 -17.60 -11.59
N CYS A 186 9.80 -18.09 -10.57
CA CYS A 186 10.26 -19.47 -10.51
C CYS A 186 9.21 -20.35 -9.82
N ALA A 187 8.84 -21.47 -10.44
CA ALA A 187 7.91 -22.46 -9.90
C ALA A 187 8.35 -23.07 -8.55
N SER A 188 9.61 -22.90 -8.18
CA SER A 188 10.19 -23.42 -6.93
C SER A 188 10.41 -22.34 -5.86
N PHE A 189 9.94 -21.12 -6.09
CA PHE A 189 10.03 -20.04 -5.12
C PHE A 189 8.73 -19.93 -4.32
N ILE A 190 8.86 -19.83 -3.01
CA ILE A 190 7.73 -19.62 -2.08
C ILE A 190 8.00 -18.32 -1.32
N TYR A 191 7.05 -17.38 -1.35
CA TYR A 191 7.16 -16.13 -0.61
C TYR A 191 7.15 -16.38 0.91
N LEU A 192 7.93 -15.59 1.64
CA LEU A 192 7.78 -15.52 3.09
C LEU A 192 6.50 -14.76 3.42
N ASP A 193 5.76 -15.23 4.42
CA ASP A 193 4.75 -14.40 5.08
C ASP A 193 5.49 -13.43 6.01
N ALA A 194 5.61 -12.18 5.58
CA ALA A 194 6.46 -11.19 6.23
C ALA A 194 6.01 -9.75 5.94
N SER A 195 6.72 -8.80 6.54
CA SER A 195 6.44 -7.35 6.43
C SER A 195 7.65 -6.57 5.91
N PHE A 196 7.40 -5.35 5.42
CA PHE A 196 8.44 -4.40 5.00
C PHE A 196 9.38 -4.97 3.93
N SER A 197 10.69 -4.79 4.07
CA SER A 197 11.70 -5.27 3.12
C SER A 197 11.75 -6.79 2.99
N PHE A 198 11.11 -7.55 3.89
CA PHE A 198 11.04 -9.01 3.79
C PHE A 198 10.04 -9.50 2.74
N LEU A 199 9.13 -8.64 2.26
CA LEU A 199 8.24 -8.96 1.14
C LEU A 199 9.01 -9.25 -0.17
N ASP A 200 10.23 -8.74 -0.27
CA ASP A 200 11.14 -9.02 -1.39
C ASP A 200 11.94 -10.33 -1.18
N PHE A 201 11.56 -11.19 -0.23
CA PHE A 201 12.24 -12.44 0.08
C PHE A 201 11.28 -13.63 0.16
N GLY A 202 11.83 -14.80 -0.13
CA GLY A 202 11.17 -16.09 -0.11
C GLY A 202 12.16 -17.21 0.18
N VAL A 203 11.74 -18.44 -0.03
CA VAL A 203 12.58 -19.64 0.07
C VAL A 203 12.53 -20.39 -1.26
N CYS A 204 13.67 -20.90 -1.70
CA CYS A 204 13.73 -21.83 -2.83
C CYS A 204 13.53 -23.26 -2.34
N THR A 205 12.70 -24.03 -3.04
CA THR A 205 12.34 -25.42 -2.71
C THR A 205 12.88 -26.44 -3.72
N ASP A 206 13.72 -26.00 -4.66
CA ASP A 206 14.36 -26.91 -5.61
C ASP A 206 15.66 -27.45 -5.03
N ALA A 207 15.70 -28.74 -4.71
CA ALA A 207 16.87 -29.43 -4.15
C ALA A 207 18.15 -29.35 -5.02
N THR A 208 18.03 -28.97 -6.30
CA THR A 208 19.17 -28.80 -7.20
C THR A 208 19.63 -27.34 -7.33
N SER A 209 18.88 -26.41 -6.75
CA SER A 209 19.20 -24.99 -6.73
C SER A 209 20.31 -24.67 -5.73
N PRO A 210 21.23 -23.73 -6.03
CA PRO A 210 22.17 -23.23 -5.02
C PRO A 210 21.49 -22.53 -3.84
N PHE A 211 20.19 -22.23 -3.97
CA PHE A 211 19.36 -21.55 -2.98
C PHE A 211 18.43 -22.48 -2.18
N ASP A 212 18.48 -23.80 -2.38
CA ASP A 212 17.59 -24.73 -1.66
C ASP A 212 17.60 -24.50 -0.14
N GLY A 213 16.42 -24.34 0.44
CA GLY A 213 16.22 -24.09 1.87
C GLY A 213 16.76 -22.76 2.39
N LYS A 214 17.21 -21.84 1.52
CA LYS A 214 17.76 -20.53 1.90
C LYS A 214 16.75 -19.42 1.66
N VAL A 215 16.78 -18.44 2.55
CA VAL A 215 16.12 -17.16 2.30
C VAL A 215 16.79 -16.49 1.10
N THR A 216 15.98 -16.16 0.11
CA THR A 216 16.41 -15.76 -1.22
C THR A 216 15.61 -14.56 -1.66
N ASN A 217 16.27 -13.53 -2.19
CA ASN A 217 15.59 -12.35 -2.70
C ASN A 217 14.82 -12.70 -3.99
N VAL A 218 13.64 -12.10 -4.19
CA VAL A 218 12.77 -12.32 -5.36
C VAL A 218 13.45 -12.04 -6.70
N ALA A 219 14.44 -11.14 -6.72
CA ALA A 219 15.18 -10.77 -7.92
C ALA A 219 16.46 -11.61 -8.15
N ASN A 220 16.74 -12.60 -7.30
CA ASN A 220 17.83 -13.56 -7.55
C ASN A 220 17.58 -14.40 -8.81
N VAL A 221 18.67 -14.84 -9.43
CA VAL A 221 18.66 -15.71 -10.60
C VAL A 221 19.51 -16.95 -10.33
N CYS A 222 19.13 -18.10 -10.88
CA CYS A 222 19.97 -19.29 -10.87
C CYS A 222 19.73 -20.15 -12.10
N SER A 223 20.68 -21.06 -12.38
CA SER A 223 20.62 -21.98 -13.52
C SER A 223 19.50 -23.04 -13.42
N LYS A 224 18.76 -23.07 -12.31
CA LYS A 224 17.64 -23.99 -12.06
C LYS A 224 16.28 -23.32 -12.16
N PHE A 225 16.23 -22.10 -12.69
CA PHE A 225 14.97 -21.40 -12.93
C PHE A 225 14.03 -22.26 -13.79
N ARG A 226 12.78 -22.36 -13.33
CA ARG A 226 11.66 -22.95 -14.08
C ARG A 226 10.50 -21.98 -13.99
N ALA A 227 9.96 -21.54 -15.12
CA ALA A 227 8.82 -20.63 -15.10
C ALA A 227 7.62 -21.27 -14.37
N ALA A 228 7.00 -20.51 -13.47
CA ALA A 228 5.74 -20.84 -12.82
C ALA A 228 4.54 -20.66 -13.77
#